data_AF-A0A936G978-F1
#
_entry.id   AF-A0A936G978-F1
#
_cell.length_a   1.000
_cell.length_b   1.000
_cell.length_c   1.000
_cell.angle_alpha   90.00
_cell.angle_beta   90.00
_cell.angle_gamma   90.00
#
_symmetry.space_group_name_H-M   'P 1'
#
loop_
_entity.id
_entity.type
_entity.pdbx_description
1 polymer ?
#
loop_
_entity_poly.entity_id
_entity_poly.type
_entity_poly.pdbx_seq_one_letter_code
_entity_poly.pdbx_strand_id
1 'polypeptide(L)'
;MDDKITIIEGPPPVFEHVNDGWAMGLNESPSLSVPALTRLRTFNGPALVQRCYTAWHQKSSIHLHYRNDMGLEQTAPILAARNVETPEGHVLLLWVYLDSDGVEYEMDAGDDDQIDDFPDE
;
A
#
# COMPACT_ATOMS: atom_id res chain seq x y z
N MET A 1 -17.50 10.10 5.97
CA MET A 1 -16.23 10.42 6.66
C MET A 1 -15.57 9.15 7.20
N ASP A 2 -16.36 8.11 7.53
CA ASP A 2 -15.86 6.78 7.92
C ASP A 2 -15.35 5.91 6.75
N ASP A 3 -15.51 6.38 5.52
CA ASP A 3 -15.17 5.73 4.26
C ASP A 3 -13.74 6.05 3.77
N LYS A 4 -12.91 6.67 4.60
CA LYS A 4 -11.51 6.92 4.27
C LYS A 4 -10.56 6.98 5.47
N ILE A 5 -9.29 6.71 5.18
CA ILE A 5 -8.13 7.05 6.00
C ILE A 5 -7.39 8.17 5.29
N THR A 6 -7.17 9.30 5.96
CA THR A 6 -6.44 10.45 5.39
C THR A 6 -5.10 10.61 6.09
N ILE A 7 -4.04 10.79 5.31
CA ILE A 7 -2.75 11.26 5.82
C ILE A 7 -2.83 12.78 5.90
N ILE A 8 -2.99 13.31 7.12
CA ILE A 8 -3.17 14.76 7.35
C ILE A 8 -1.81 15.46 7.42
N GLU A 9 -0.80 14.81 8.03
CA GLU A 9 0.53 15.37 8.25
C GLU A 9 1.58 14.26 8.14
N GLY A 10 2.62 14.49 7.33
CA GLY A 10 3.69 13.52 7.12
C GLY A 10 4.24 13.56 5.69
N PRO A 11 5.38 12.89 5.45
CA PRO A 11 5.84 12.66 4.08
C PRO A 11 4.81 11.82 3.31
N PRO A 12 4.82 11.91 1.96
CA PRO A 12 4.07 10.98 1.11
C PRO A 12 4.30 9.51 1.52
N PRO A 13 3.26 8.66 1.43
CA PRO A 13 3.40 7.23 1.69
C PRO A 13 4.34 6.60 0.65
N VAL A 14 5.31 5.83 1.15
CA VAL A 14 6.12 4.94 0.31
C VAL A 14 5.32 3.66 0.06
N PHE A 15 5.31 3.20 -1.19
CA PHE A 15 4.61 1.99 -1.63
C PHE A 15 5.61 0.93 -2.09
N GLU A 16 5.55 -0.22 -1.45
CA GLU A 16 6.35 -1.39 -1.80
C GLU A 16 5.52 -2.41 -2.58
N HIS A 17 6.16 -3.11 -3.51
CA HIS A 17 5.54 -4.21 -4.22
C HIS A 17 5.26 -5.40 -3.28
N VAL A 18 4.08 -6.00 -3.40
CA VAL A 18 3.68 -7.15 -2.58
C VAL A 18 3.98 -8.45 -3.32
N ASN A 19 5.01 -9.17 -2.86
CA ASN A 19 5.39 -10.49 -3.41
C ASN A 19 4.75 -11.68 -2.68
N ASP A 20 3.78 -11.43 -1.78
CA ASP A 20 3.15 -12.51 -1.03
C ASP A 20 2.19 -13.35 -1.89
N GLY A 21 2.19 -14.67 -1.69
CA GLY A 21 1.34 -15.60 -2.46
C GLY A 21 -0.17 -15.35 -2.35
N TRP A 22 -0.64 -14.71 -1.26
CA TRP A 22 -2.05 -14.33 -1.14
C TRP A 22 -2.42 -13.15 -2.05
N ALA A 23 -1.49 -12.25 -2.33
CA ALA A 23 -1.72 -11.07 -3.15
C ALA A 23 -1.85 -11.44 -4.64
N MET A 24 -1.10 -12.46 -5.09
CA MET A 24 -1.25 -13.04 -6.43
C MET A 24 -2.63 -13.68 -6.65
N GLY A 25 -3.22 -14.25 -5.59
CA GLY A 25 -4.55 -14.86 -5.64
C GLY A 25 -5.71 -13.86 -5.73
N LEU A 26 -5.46 -12.55 -5.60
CA LEU A 26 -6.48 -11.51 -5.67
C LEU A 26 -6.62 -10.87 -7.07
N ASN A 27 -5.81 -11.28 -8.04
CA ASN A 27 -5.83 -10.75 -9.40
C ASN A 27 -6.76 -11.55 -10.33
N GLU A 28 -8.07 -11.50 -10.07
CA GLU A 28 -9.09 -12.08 -10.97
C GLU A 28 -9.80 -11.03 -11.86
N SER A 29 -9.33 -9.78 -11.83
CA SER A 29 -9.90 -8.68 -12.63
C SER A 29 -9.26 -8.62 -14.03
N PRO A 30 -10.00 -8.20 -15.07
CA PRO A 30 -9.43 -7.91 -16.40
C PRO A 30 -8.38 -6.79 -16.39
N SER A 31 -8.40 -5.94 -15.35
CA SER A 31 -7.40 -4.90 -15.11
C SER A 31 -6.35 -5.41 -14.12
N LEU A 32 -5.08 -5.32 -14.48
CA LEU A 32 -3.96 -5.68 -13.61
C LEU A 32 -3.80 -4.61 -12.52
N SER A 33 -4.59 -4.69 -11.46
CA SER A 33 -4.39 -3.85 -10.29
C SER A 33 -3.30 -4.49 -9.43
N VAL A 34 -2.18 -3.78 -9.26
CA VAL A 34 -1.04 -4.31 -8.51
C VAL A 34 -1.23 -3.97 -7.03
N PRO A 35 -1.31 -4.98 -6.15
CA PRO A 35 -1.36 -4.73 -4.71
C PRO A 35 -0.02 -4.16 -4.24
N ALA A 36 -0.08 -3.03 -3.54
CA ALA A 36 1.08 -2.38 -2.93
C ALA A 36 0.89 -2.29 -1.42
N LEU A 37 2.00 -2.30 -0.67
CA LEU A 37 2.01 -2.15 0.79
C LEU A 37 2.60 -0.79 1.15
N THR A 38 1.91 -0.07 2.03
CA THR A 38 2.47 1.12 2.70
C THR A 38 2.43 0.98 4.21
N ARG A 39 3.43 1.56 4.88
CA ARG A 39 3.57 1.56 6.35
C ARG A 39 3.50 2.99 6.86
N LEU A 40 2.51 3.25 7.71
CA LEU A 40 2.24 4.57 8.24
C LEU A 40 2.35 4.58 9.76
N ARG A 41 3.07 5.56 10.32
CA ARG A 41 2.99 5.82 11.76
C ARG A 41 1.64 6.43 12.09
N THR A 42 1.07 6.00 13.20
CA THR A 42 -0.23 6.49 13.67
C THR A 42 -0.27 6.53 15.19
N PHE A 43 -1.06 7.45 15.73
CA PHE A 43 -1.32 7.51 17.16
C PHE A 43 -2.40 6.50 17.61
N ASN A 44 -3.19 5.97 16.69
CA ASN A 44 -4.29 5.05 17.01
C ASN A 44 -4.55 4.04 15.88
N GLY A 45 -3.61 3.10 15.71
CA GLY A 45 -3.74 2.02 14.74
C GLY A 45 -4.99 1.15 14.92
N PRO A 46 -5.37 0.73 16.15
CA PRO A 46 -6.57 -0.07 16.37
C PRO A 46 -7.86 0.60 15.87
N ALA A 47 -8.05 1.90 16.12
CA ALA A 47 -9.25 2.61 15.64
C ALA A 47 -9.32 2.69 14.11
N LEU A 48 -8.16 2.83 13.43
CA LEU A 48 -8.11 2.86 11.97
C LEU A 48 -8.44 1.48 11.37
N VAL A 49 -7.95 0.39 11.96
CA VAL A 49 -8.34 -0.96 11.56
C VAL A 49 -9.84 -1.20 11.77
N GLN A 50 -10.39 -0.78 12.91
CA GLN A 50 -11.83 -0.90 13.19
C GLN A 50 -12.69 -0.13 12.19
N ARG A 51 -12.19 1.00 11.69
CA ARG A 51 -12.86 1.77 10.62
C ARG A 51 -12.91 0.97 9.32
N CYS A 52 -11.79 0.39 8.89
CA CYS A 52 -11.77 -0.50 7.72
C CYS A 52 -12.74 -1.66 7.88
N TYR A 53 -12.70 -2.34 9.03
CA TYR A 53 -13.61 -3.43 9.35
C TYR A 53 -15.08 -3.00 9.24
N THR A 54 -15.43 -1.86 9.82
CA THR A 54 -16.81 -1.35 9.81
C THR A 54 -17.29 -1.05 8.40
N ALA A 55 -16.46 -0.40 7.57
CA ALA A 55 -16.77 -0.11 6.17
C ALA A 55 -17.01 -1.41 5.38
N TRP A 56 -16.09 -2.38 5.47
CA TRP A 56 -16.24 -3.67 4.78
C TRP A 56 -17.42 -4.49 5.30
N HIS A 57 -17.69 -4.47 6.60
CA HIS A 57 -18.85 -5.13 7.19
C HIS A 57 -20.18 -4.54 6.68
N GLN A 58 -20.19 -3.25 6.37
CA GLN A 58 -21.32 -2.56 5.72
C GLN A 58 -21.32 -2.71 4.19
N LYS A 59 -20.42 -3.52 3.62
CA LYS A 59 -20.22 -3.69 2.17
C LYS A 59 -19.87 -2.38 1.44
N SER A 60 -19.24 -1.45 2.15
CA SER A 60 -18.73 -0.21 1.59
C SER A 60 -17.24 -0.33 1.27
N SER A 61 -16.79 0.40 0.25
CA SER A 61 -15.37 0.63 0.00
C SER A 61 -14.78 1.60 1.02
N ILE A 62 -13.48 1.52 1.25
CA ILE A 62 -12.70 2.47 2.05
C ILE A 62 -11.39 2.78 1.33
N HIS A 63 -10.99 4.06 1.34
CA HIS A 63 -9.84 4.55 0.57
C HIS A 63 -8.79 5.21 1.45
N LEU A 64 -7.52 5.07 1.05
CA LEU A 64 -6.41 5.87 1.55
C LEU A 64 -6.36 7.17 0.75
N HIS A 65 -6.46 8.30 1.42
CA HIS A 65 -6.26 9.63 0.87
C HIS A 65 -4.90 10.16 1.31
N TYR A 66 -4.07 10.55 0.34
CA TYR A 66 -2.71 11.03 0.58
C TYR A 66 -2.32 12.12 -0.42
N ARG A 67 -1.18 12.76 -0.20
CA ARG A 67 -0.54 13.64 -1.18
C ARG A 67 0.72 12.97 -1.70
N ASN A 68 0.94 13.02 -3.01
CA ASN A 68 2.20 12.56 -3.62
C ASN A 68 3.30 13.62 -3.49
N ASP A 69 4.49 13.35 -4.03
CA ASP A 69 5.65 14.26 -3.94
C ASP A 69 5.45 15.61 -4.63
N MET A 70 4.53 15.68 -5.59
CA MET A 70 4.11 16.93 -6.23
C MET A 70 3.07 17.72 -5.40
N GLY A 71 2.66 17.20 -4.25
CA GLY A 71 1.63 17.77 -3.38
C GLY A 71 0.20 17.57 -3.90
N LEU A 72 0.01 16.76 -4.94
CA LEU A 72 -1.31 16.47 -5.52
C LEU A 72 -2.05 15.43 -4.69
N GLU A 73 -3.34 15.65 -4.46
CA GLU A 73 -4.18 14.70 -3.72
C GLU A 73 -4.43 13.44 -4.55
N GLN A 74 -4.25 12.28 -3.91
CA GLN A 74 -4.40 10.96 -4.49
C GLN A 74 -5.28 10.09 -3.61
N THR A 75 -5.91 9.09 -4.22
CA THR A 75 -6.74 8.11 -3.53
C THR A 75 -6.42 6.69 -3.99
N ALA A 76 -6.24 5.77 -3.04
CA ALA A 76 -6.00 4.36 -3.32
C ALA A 76 -7.00 3.48 -2.55
N PRO A 77 -7.73 2.55 -3.19
CA PRO A 77 -8.62 1.62 -2.49
C PRO A 77 -7.85 0.72 -1.52
N ILE A 78 -8.35 0.55 -0.28
CA ILE A 78 -7.73 -0.29 0.74
C ILE A 78 -8.28 -1.72 0.65
N LEU A 79 -7.37 -2.68 0.53
CA LEU A 79 -7.64 -4.11 0.45
C LEU A 79 -7.60 -4.80 1.81
N ALA A 80 -6.57 -4.45 2.59
CA ALA A 80 -6.35 -5.02 3.90
C ALA A 80 -5.68 -3.98 4.79
N ALA A 81 -5.90 -4.11 6.11
CA ALA A 81 -5.34 -3.24 7.11
C ALA A 81 -4.89 -4.05 8.32
N ARG A 82 -3.70 -3.76 8.84
CA ARG A 82 -3.16 -4.38 10.04
C ARG A 82 -2.47 -3.35 10.91
N ASN A 83 -2.74 -3.40 12.21
CA ASN A 83 -1.97 -2.65 13.20
C ASN A 83 -0.82 -3.51 13.74
N VAL A 84 0.36 -2.91 13.86
CA VAL A 84 1.53 -3.47 14.55
C VAL A 84 1.91 -2.51 15.66
N GLU A 85 2.00 -3.02 16.89
CA GLU A 85 2.47 -2.25 18.04
C GLU A 85 3.99 -2.41 18.15
N THR A 86 4.71 -1.29 18.14
CA THR A 86 6.16 -1.23 18.34
C THR A 86 6.48 -0.39 19.58
N PRO A 87 7.70 -0.46 20.12
CA PRO A 87 8.10 0.39 21.24
C PRO A 87 7.94 1.90 20.97
N GLU A 88 7.99 2.32 19.71
CA GLU A 88 7.86 3.71 19.25
C GLU A 88 6.41 4.14 18.96
N GLY A 89 5.44 3.23 19.09
CA GLY A 89 4.02 3.50 18.90
C GLY A 89 3.35 2.54 17.90
N HIS A 90 2.23 2.97 17.32
CA HIS A 90 1.47 2.15 16.37
C HIS A 90 1.94 2.38 14.93
N VAL A 91 2.12 1.28 14.22
CA VAL A 91 2.38 1.26 12.77
C VAL A 91 1.19 0.59 12.08
N LEU A 92 0.58 1.31 11.15
CA LEU A 92 -0.50 0.81 10.31
C LEU A 92 0.07 0.32 8.98
N LEU A 93 -0.11 -0.96 8.70
CA LEU A 93 0.16 -1.58 7.41
C LEU A 93 -1.13 -1.54 6.59
N LEU A 94 -1.07 -0.93 5.40
CA LEU A 94 -2.18 -0.87 4.46
C LEU A 94 -1.76 -1.51 3.15
N TRP A 95 -2.56 -2.48 2.70
CA TRP A 95 -2.49 -2.99 1.34
C TRP A 95 -3.51 -2.24 0.51
N VAL A 96 -3.06 -1.70 -0.62
CA VAL A 96 -3.90 -0.90 -1.51
C VAL A 96 -3.77 -1.37 -2.95
N TYR A 97 -4.76 -1.09 -3.78
CA TYR A 97 -4.58 -1.13 -5.23
C TYR A 97 -4.06 0.22 -5.71
N LEU A 98 -3.03 0.16 -6.56
CA LEU A 98 -2.57 1.31 -7.31
C LEU A 98 -2.83 1.09 -8.79
N ASP A 99 -3.16 2.16 -9.50
CA ASP A 99 -3.29 2.12 -10.96
C ASP A 99 -1.89 2.00 -11.58
N SER A 100 -1.73 1.05 -12.50
CA SER A 100 -0.47 0.70 -13.15
C SER A 100 0.22 1.87 -13.87
N ASP A 101 -0.53 2.91 -14.22
CA ASP A 101 -0.03 4.06 -14.98
C ASP A 101 0.63 5.14 -14.10
N GLY A 102 0.63 4.98 -12.76
CA GLY A 102 1.03 6.05 -11.82
C GLY A 102 2.03 5.68 -10.73
N VAL A 103 2.63 4.48 -10.74
CA VAL A 103 3.49 4.01 -9.65
C VAL A 103 4.92 3.82 -10.10
N GLU A 104 5.80 4.72 -9.65
CA GLU A 104 7.23 4.42 -9.53
C GLU A 104 7.38 3.56 -8.28
N TYR A 105 7.60 2.25 -8.45
CA TYR A 105 8.00 1.40 -7.34
C TYR A 105 9.42 1.79 -6.93
N GLU A 106 9.66 1.98 -5.63
CA GLU A 106 11.01 1.86 -5.10
C GLU A 106 11.40 0.38 -5.23
N MET A 107 11.95 0.05 -6.39
CA MET A 107 12.62 -1.22 -6.60
C MET A 107 13.89 -1.15 -5.75
N ASP A 108 13.94 -1.93 -4.68
CA ASP A 108 15.21 -2.24 -4.02
C ASP A 108 16.11 -2.79 -5.12
N ALA A 109 17.05 -1.97 -5.58
CA ALA A 109 18.10 -2.39 -6.48
C ALA A 109 19.01 -3.32 -5.66
N GLY A 110 18.51 -4.54 -5.45
CA GLY A 110 19.30 -5.67 -5.03
C GLY A 110 20.45 -5.77 -6.01
N ASP A 111 21.64 -5.63 -5.45
CA ASP A 111 22.98 -5.73 -6.03
C ASP A 111 23.15 -7.05 -6.82
N ASP A 112 22.52 -7.12 -8.00
CA ASP A 112 22.67 -8.24 -8.95
C ASP A 112 23.18 -7.71 -10.29
N ASP A 113 24.24 -6.89 -10.22
CA ASP A 113 25.19 -6.66 -11.32
C ASP A 113 26.11 -7.89 -11.48
N GLN A 114 25.55 -9.10 -11.53
CA GLN A 114 26.23 -10.24 -12.14
C GLN A 114 25.82 -10.31 -13.60
N ILE A 115 26.50 -9.47 -14.37
CA ILE A 115 26.64 -9.60 -15.82
C ILE A 115 27.38 -10.91 -16.06
N ASP A 116 26.65 -12.04 -16.11
CA ASP A 116 27.17 -13.25 -16.75
C ASP A 116 27.20 -12.97 -18.26
N ASP A 117 28.37 -12.48 -18.69
CA ASP A 117 28.83 -12.50 -20.08
C ASP A 117 28.63 -13.93 -20.61
N PHE A 118 27.54 -14.17 -21.33
CA PHE A 118 27.41 -15.32 -22.22
C PHE A 118 28.04 -14.91 -23.56
N PRO A 119 29.26 -15.36 -23.90
CA PRO A 119 29.73 -15.22 -25.27
C PRO A 119 28.98 -16.25 -26.12
N ASP A 120 28.34 -15.76 -27.17
CA ASP A 120 27.82 -16.56 -28.28
C ASP A 120 28.98 -17.32 -28.96
N GLU A 121 29.05 -18.66 -28.80
CA GLU A 121 29.38 -19.65 -29.85
C GLU A 121 29.16 -21.10 -29.40
#